data_AF-D2TXH5-F1
#
_entry.id   AF-D2TXH5-F1
#
_cell.length_a   1.000
_cell.length_b   1.000
_cell.length_c   1.000
_cell.angle_alpha   90.00
_cell.angle_beta   90.00
_cell.angle_gamma   90.00
#
_symmetry.space_group_name_H-M   'P 1'
#
loop_
_entity.id
_entity.type
_entity.pdbx_description
1 polymer ?
#
loop_
_entity_poly.entity_id
_entity_poly.type
_entity_poly.pdbx_seq_one_letter_code
_entity_poly.pdbx_strand_id
1 'polypeptide(L)' 'MVDTFIIELIQPNGLAMDASGYLDWEGLICMEKTGKCTEEHRKLVEEWLKNQGMKKVVTSELFDIWWD' A
#
# COMPACT_ATOMS: atom_id res chain seq x y z
N MET A 1 -0.91 8.89 -11.59
CA MET A 1 -0.90 8.85 -10.11
C MET A 1 -0.65 7.45 -9.60
N VAL A 2 -1.45 6.46 -10.01
CA VAL A 2 -1.21 5.04 -9.69
C VAL A 2 0.15 4.57 -10.21
N ASP A 3 0.52 4.91 -11.45
CA ASP A 3 1.84 4.53 -12.01
C ASP A 3 3.00 5.08 -11.18
N THR A 4 2.90 6.34 -10.73
CA THR A 4 3.91 6.98 -9.88
C THR A 4 4.04 6.26 -8.54
N PHE A 5 2.91 5.90 -7.91
CA PHE A 5 2.92 5.12 -6.68
C PHE A 5 3.59 3.76 -6.86
N ILE A 6 3.30 3.10 -7.99
CA ILE A 6 3.90 1.80 -8.30
C ILE A 6 5.41 1.90 -8.48
N ILE A 7 5.86 2.87 -9.28
CA ILE A 7 7.27 3.04 -9.65
C ILE A 7 8.11 3.56 -8.47
N GLU A 8 7.59 4.50 -7.69
CA GLU A 8 8.36 5.16 -6.63
C GLU A 8 8.30 4.41 -5.30
N LEU A 9 7.21 3.69 -5.03
CA LEU A 9 6.97 3.10 -3.72
C LEU A 9 6.79 1.58 -3.76
N ILE A 10 5.90 1.05 -4.59
CA ILE A 10 5.55 -0.36 -4.54
C ILE A 10 6.73 -1.24 -5.00
N GLN A 11 7.22 -1.03 -6.22
CA GLN A 11 8.29 -1.85 -6.80
C GLN A 11 9.63 -1.75 -6.05
N PRO A 12 10.12 -0.55 -5.66
CA PRO A 12 11.41 -0.44 -4.99
C PRO A 12 11.45 -1.11 -3.60
N ASN A 13 10.29 -1.25 -2.95
CA ASN A 13 10.15 -1.88 -1.64
C ASN A 13 9.74 -3.36 -1.72
N GLY A 14 9.70 -3.96 -2.93
CA GLY A 14 9.32 -5.36 -3.12
C GLY A 14 7.88 -5.67 -2.70
N LEU A 15 7.00 -4.67 -2.81
CA LEU A 15 5.58 -4.78 -2.48
C LEU A 15 4.78 -5.13 -3.73
N ALA A 16 3.61 -5.71 -3.52
CA ALA A 16 2.55 -5.84 -4.52
C ALA A 16 1.32 -5.07 -4.04
N MET A 17 0.50 -4.65 -4.99
CA MET A 17 -0.72 -3.91 -4.71
C MET A 17 -1.86 -4.44 -5.58
N ASP A 18 -3.01 -4.67 -4.96
CA ASP A 18 -4.30 -4.77 -5.64
C ASP A 18 -5.15 -3.59 -5.20
N ALA A 19 -5.71 -2.84 -6.15
CA ALA A 19 -6.42 -1.62 -5.84
C ALA A 19 -7.60 -1.39 -6.77
N SER A 20 -8.67 -0.83 -6.21
CA SER A 20 -9.85 -0.41 -6.93
C SER A 20 -10.25 0.99 -6.50
N GLY A 21 -11.05 1.67 -7.32
CA GLY A 21 -11.54 2.99 -6.95
C GLY A 21 -12.75 3.38 -7.77
N TYR A 22 -13.71 4.03 -7.09
CA TYR A 22 -14.83 4.70 -7.75
C TYR A 22 -15.09 6.07 -7.12
N LEU A 23 -15.67 6.10 -5.92
CA LEU A 23 -15.85 7.34 -5.15
C LEU A 23 -14.68 7.59 -4.19
N ASP A 24 -14.20 6.52 -3.56
CA ASP A 24 -12.98 6.49 -2.77
C ASP A 24 -12.00 5.49 -3.40
N TRP A 25 -10.73 5.61 -3.05
CA TRP A 25 -9.68 4.69 -3.49
C TRP A 25 -9.35 3.72 -2.36
N GLU A 26 -9.38 2.43 -2.67
CA GLU A 26 -9.10 1.36 -1.72
C GLU A 26 -8.07 0.42 -2.34
N GLY A 27 -7.11 0.00 -1.54
CA GLY A 27 -6.06 -0.91 -1.99
C GLY A 27 -5.56 -1.81 -0.88
N LEU A 28 -5.22 -3.03 -1.26
CA LEU A 28 -4.49 -3.99 -0.46
C LEU A 28 -3.03 -3.97 -0.91
N ILE A 29 -2.11 -3.85 0.06
CA ILE A 29 -0.68 -3.93 -0.17
C ILE A 29 -0.13 -5.11 0.60
N CYS A 30 0.66 -5.94 -0.08
CA CYS A 30 1.34 -7.09 0.50
C CYS A 30 2.78 -7.19 -0.02
N MET A 31 3.54 -8.17 0.46
CA MET A 31 4.84 -8.50 -0.13
C MET A 31 4.62 -9.14 -1.50
N GLU A 32 5.40 -8.76 -2.52
CA GLU A 32 5.33 -9.38 -3.85
C GLU A 32 5.67 -10.88 -3.80
N LYS A 33 6.58 -11.25 -2.89
CA LYS A 33 6.97 -12.63 -2.62
C LYS A 33 6.47 -13.05 -1.23
N THR A 34 6.44 -14.36 -0.97
CA THR A 34 6.05 -14.90 0.34
C THR A 34 6.84 -14.22 1.47
N GLY A 35 6.11 -13.60 2.40
CA GLY A 35 6.67 -12.81 3.49
C GLY A 35 5.58 -12.05 4.22
N LYS A 36 5.98 -11.22 5.19
CA LYS A 36 5.07 -10.34 5.94
C LYS A 36 5.47 -8.90 5.72
N CYS A 37 4.48 -8.03 5.50
CA CYS A 37 4.72 -6.60 5.58
C CYS A 37 5.12 -6.23 7.01
N THR A 38 5.86 -5.13 7.16
CA THR A 38 6.26 -4.60 8.47
C THR A 38 5.60 -3.25 8.70
N GLU A 39 5.65 -2.78 9.94
CA GLU A 39 5.12 -1.44 10.29
C GLU A 39 5.86 -0.32 9.55
N GLU A 40 7.12 -0.53 9.19
CA GLU A 40 7.87 0.40 8.34
C GLU A 40 7.23 0.51 6.94
N HIS A 41 6.83 -0.60 6.32
CA HIS A 41 6.13 -0.56 5.03
C HIS A 41 4.80 0.19 5.13
N ARG A 42 4.03 -0.06 6.21
CA ARG A 42 2.75 0.63 6.45
C ARG A 42 2.94 2.14 6.59
N LYS A 43 3.92 2.57 7.40
CA LYS A 43 4.24 4.00 7.58
C LYS A 43 4.70 4.64 6.28
N LEU A 44 5.56 3.96 5.53
CA LEU A 44 6.09 4.44 4.26
C LEU A 44 4.98 4.68 3.22
N VAL A 45 4.02 3.74 3.11
CA VAL A 45 2.81 3.92 2.28
C VAL A 45 2.01 5.14 2.73
N GLU A 46 1.71 5.23 4.03
CA GLU A 46 0.90 6.30 4.59
C GLU A 46 1.53 7.69 4.36
N GLU A 47 2.83 7.81 4.62
CA GLU A 47 3.60 9.04 4.43
C GLU A 47 3.65 9.46 2.97
N TRP A 48 3.91 8.53 2.05
CA TRP A 48 3.95 8.85 0.62
C TRP A 48 2.60 9.36 0.14
N LEU A 49 1.49 8.70 0.49
CA LEU A 49 0.14 9.12 0.11
C LEU A 49 -0.17 10.54 0.64
N LYS A 50 0.16 10.81 1.91
CA LYS A 50 0.00 12.14 2.50
C LYS A 50 0.86 13.20 1.81
N ASN A 51 2.11 12.87 1.49
CA ASN A 51 3.04 13.78 0.80
C ASN A 51 2.60 14.11 -0.63
N GLN A 52 1.90 13.19 -1.30
CA GLN A 52 1.25 13.45 -2.59
C GLN A 52 -0.06 14.25 -2.47
N GLY A 53 -0.41 14.72 -1.27
CA GLY A 53 -1.57 15.57 -1.02
C GLY A 53 -2.90 14.82 -0.89
N MET A 54 -2.89 13.49 -0.74
CA MET A 54 -4.10 12.72 -0.50
C MET A 54 -4.73 13.10 0.84
N LYS A 55 -6.05 13.25 0.84
CA LYS A 55 -6.83 13.57 2.03
C LYS A 55 -7.47 12.30 2.58
N LYS A 56 -7.66 12.26 3.90
CA LYS A 56 -8.30 11.13 4.60
C LYS A 56 -7.58 9.79 4.35
N VAL A 57 -6.25 9.79 4.26
CA VAL A 57 -5.46 8.56 4.19
C VAL A 57 -5.65 7.76 5.47
N VAL A 58 -6.07 6.50 5.34
CA VAL A 58 -6.25 5.55 6.45
C VAL A 58 -5.52 4.26 6.08
N THR A 59 -4.74 3.71 7.01
CA THR A 59 -4.11 2.39 6.89
C THR A 59 -4.65 1.47 7.97
N SER A 60 -5.06 0.25 7.59
CA SER A 60 -5.45 -0.78 8.56
C SER A 60 -4.23 -1.27 9.35
N GLU A 61 -4.47 -2.00 10.44
CA GLU A 61 -3.43 -2.86 11.01
C GLU A 61 -3.00 -3.92 10.00
N LEU A 62 -1.78 -4.47 10.19
CA LEU A 62 -1.29 -5.57 9.39
C LEU A 62 -2.05 -6.85 9.74
N PHE A 63 -2.50 -7.58 8.71
CA PHE A 63 -3.18 -8.85 8.86
C PHE A 63 -2.65 -9.86 7.84
N ASP A 64 -2.77 -11.15 8.15
CA ASP A 64 -2.43 -12.21 7.23
C ASP A 64 -3.54 -12.34 6.17
N ILE A 65 -3.17 -12.21 4.90
CA ILE A 65 -4.12 -12.25 3.75
C ILE A 65 -4.46 -13.68 3.29
N TRP A 66 -3.74 -14.67 3.82
CA TRP A 66 -3.98 -16.07 3.56
C TRP A 66 -5.03 -16.59 4.55
N TRP A 67 -6.16 -17.05 4.01
CA TRP A 67 -7.12 -17.85 4.74
C TRP A 67 -6.62 -19.30 4.87
N ASP A 68 -6.83 -19.92 6.03
CA ASP A 68 -6.94 -21.39 6.14
C ASP A 68 -8.29 -21.86 5.57
#